data_AF-A0A1X2IXC2-F1
#
_entry.id   AF-A0A1X2IXC2-F1
#
_cell.length_a   1.000
_cell.length_b   1.000
_cell.length_c   1.000
_cell.angle_alpha   90.00
_cell.angle_beta   90.00
_cell.angle_gamma   90.00
#
_symmetry.space_group_name_H-M   'P 1'
#
loop_
_entity.id
_entity.type
_entity.pdbx_description
1 polymer ?
#
loop_
_entity_poly.entity_id
_entity_poly.type
_entity_poly.pdbx_seq_one_letter_code
_entity_poly.pdbx_strand_id
1 'polypeptide(L)'
;MSASLPYLIHLRFNQALIIVRSIPEQEVGLQPIPSDRLKFYGFYKQATFGECNTPKPSSRNVVEYAKWKAWYRVRHHSCMEAKNLYVNALVELLVEFINRYPNNQHHEFAKQALQSLEFNAATASESKCIYMR
;
A
#
# COMPACT_ATOMS: atom_id res chain seq x y z
N MET A 1 13.76 -17.76 15.25
CA MET A 1 13.41 -18.07 13.85
C MET A 1 13.10 -16.75 13.18
N SER A 2 14.01 -16.23 12.34
CA SER A 2 13.80 -14.94 11.67
C SER A 2 12.76 -15.07 10.54
N ALA A 3 11.87 -14.10 10.43
CA ALA A 3 10.91 -14.04 9.36
C ALA A 3 11.60 -13.72 8.02
N SER A 4 11.28 -14.45 6.95
CA SER A 4 11.84 -14.19 5.62
C SER A 4 11.32 -12.86 5.03
N LEU A 5 12.14 -12.17 4.23
CA LEU A 5 11.77 -10.89 3.62
C LEU A 5 10.42 -10.96 2.84
N PRO A 6 10.13 -12.00 2.05
CA PRO A 6 8.83 -12.12 1.39
C PRO A 6 7.65 -12.25 2.36
N TYR A 7 7.84 -12.95 3.47
CA TYR A 7 6.81 -13.09 4.50
C TYR A 7 6.49 -11.73 5.13
N LEU A 8 7.51 -10.94 5.45
CA LEU A 8 7.33 -9.60 6.03
C LEU A 8 6.63 -8.63 5.10
N ILE A 9 7.01 -8.62 3.81
CA ILE A 9 6.31 -7.80 2.80
C ILE A 9 4.84 -8.21 2.71
N HIS A 10 4.54 -9.52 2.76
CA HIS A 10 3.17 -9.98 2.75
C HIS A 10 2.39 -9.56 4.00
N LEU A 11 2.99 -9.67 5.19
CA LEU A 11 2.38 -9.24 6.44
C LEU A 11 2.08 -7.74 6.44
N ARG A 12 3.05 -6.90 6.04
CA ARG A 12 2.88 -5.45 5.90
C ARG A 12 1.79 -5.10 4.90
N PHE A 13 1.71 -5.82 3.78
CA PHE A 13 0.64 -5.63 2.80
C PHE A 13 -0.74 -5.96 3.38
N ASN A 14 -0.89 -7.07 4.10
CA ASN A 14 -2.15 -7.43 4.73
C ASN A 14 -2.56 -6.38 5.78
N GLN A 15 -1.61 -5.90 6.59
CA GLN A 15 -1.83 -4.81 7.54
C GLN A 15 -2.25 -3.51 6.81
N ALA A 16 -1.60 -3.17 5.70
CA ALA A 16 -1.97 -2.03 4.87
C ALA A 16 -3.41 -2.12 4.35
N LEU A 17 -3.88 -3.31 3.96
CA LEU A 17 -5.28 -3.52 3.56
C LEU A 17 -6.27 -3.31 4.71
N ILE A 18 -5.88 -3.64 5.94
CA ILE A 18 -6.69 -3.38 7.13
C ILE A 18 -6.76 -1.87 7.37
N ILE A 19 -5.62 -1.19 7.36
CA ILE A 19 -5.54 0.27 7.57
C ILE A 19 -6.41 1.01 6.54
N VAL A 20 -6.28 0.70 5.25
CA VAL A 20 -7.05 1.36 4.17
C VAL A 20 -8.55 1.21 4.38
N ARG A 21 -9.01 0.06 4.88
CA ARG A 21 -10.43 -0.17 5.20
C ARG A 21 -10.90 0.59 6.45
N SER A 22 -9.98 0.91 7.35
CA SER A 22 -10.25 1.66 8.58
C SER A 22 -10.13 3.17 8.40
N ILE A 23 -9.75 3.67 7.22
CA ILE A 23 -9.71 5.12 6.95
C ILE A 23 -11.14 5.67 6.91
N PRO A 24 -11.46 6.73 7.67
CA PRO A 24 -12.80 7.34 7.60
C PRO A 24 -13.08 7.92 6.21
N GLU A 25 -14.25 7.64 5.66
CA GLU A 25 -14.64 8.05 4.29
C GLU A 25 -14.75 9.57 4.11
N GLN A 26 -15.06 10.28 5.19
CA GLN A 26 -15.32 11.72 5.18
C GLN A 26 -14.05 12.58 5.39
N GLU A 27 -12.91 11.95 5.67
CA GLU A 27 -11.70 12.67 6.06
C GLU A 27 -10.88 13.14 4.86
N VAL A 28 -10.98 14.46 4.63
CA VAL A 28 -10.25 15.17 3.61
C VAL A 28 -8.75 15.12 3.93
N GLY A 29 -7.97 14.51 3.03
CA GLY A 29 -6.52 14.38 3.17
C GLY A 29 -6.05 12.96 3.50
N LEU A 30 -6.90 12.11 4.10
CA LEU A 30 -6.62 10.67 4.25
C LEU A 30 -7.22 9.84 3.11
N GLN A 31 -8.27 10.35 2.45
CA GLN A 31 -8.81 9.72 1.26
C GLN A 31 -7.89 10.00 0.04
N PRO A 32 -7.40 8.96 -0.65
CA PRO A 32 -6.59 9.17 -1.84
C PRO A 32 -7.39 9.87 -2.93
N ILE A 33 -6.76 10.82 -3.62
CA ILE A 33 -7.36 11.46 -4.79
C ILE A 33 -7.63 10.42 -5.90
N PRO A 34 -8.51 10.69 -6.88
CA PRO A 34 -8.88 9.69 -7.89
C PRO A 34 -7.70 9.01 -8.61
N SER A 35 -6.61 9.73 -8.87
CA SER A 35 -5.39 9.16 -9.45
C SER A 35 -4.70 8.16 -8.52
N ASP A 36 -4.64 8.44 -7.23
CA ASP A 36 -4.01 7.57 -6.25
C ASP A 36 -4.87 6.34 -5.98
N ARG A 37 -6.20 6.47 -5.99
CA ARG A 37 -7.10 5.31 -5.94
C ARG A 37 -6.83 4.33 -7.09
N LEU A 38 -6.54 4.83 -8.29
CA LEU A 38 -6.15 3.99 -9.42
C LEU A 38 -4.75 3.38 -9.23
N LYS A 39 -3.79 4.12 -8.66
CA LYS A 39 -2.45 3.60 -8.29
C LYS A 39 -2.57 2.43 -7.30
N PHE A 40 -3.32 2.61 -6.21
CA PHE A 40 -3.62 1.56 -5.24
C PHE A 40 -4.32 0.36 -5.88
N TYR A 41 -5.33 0.61 -6.72
CA TYR A 41 -6.02 -0.46 -7.44
C TYR A 41 -5.06 -1.28 -8.31
N GLY A 42 -4.19 -0.62 -9.09
CA GLY A 42 -3.22 -1.29 -9.94
C GLY A 42 -2.28 -2.20 -9.14
N PHE A 43 -1.67 -1.66 -8.09
CA PHE A 43 -0.78 -2.45 -7.22
C PHE A 43 -1.51 -3.57 -6.50
N TYR A 44 -2.73 -3.33 -6.00
CA TYR A 44 -3.55 -4.36 -5.37
C TYR A 44 -3.84 -5.52 -6.33
N LYS A 45 -4.25 -5.22 -7.56
CA LYS A 45 -4.52 -6.24 -8.58
C LYS A 45 -3.26 -7.02 -8.94
N GLN A 46 -2.13 -6.35 -9.14
CA GLN A 46 -0.85 -7.02 -9.42
C GLN A 46 -0.38 -7.87 -8.24
N ALA A 47 -0.54 -7.40 -7.00
CA ALA A 47 -0.14 -8.09 -5.78
C ALA A 47 -0.94 -9.38 -5.52
N THR A 48 -2.18 -9.45 -5.99
CA THR A 48 -3.13 -10.54 -5.69
C THR A 48 -3.38 -11.47 -6.87
N PHE A 49 -3.46 -10.93 -8.08
CA PHE A 49 -3.76 -11.68 -9.31
C PHE A 49 -2.55 -11.81 -10.25
N GLY A 50 -1.44 -11.11 -9.98
CA GLY A 50 -0.30 -11.07 -10.88
C GLY A 50 -0.60 -10.25 -12.14
N GLU A 51 0.06 -10.63 -13.25
CA GLU A 51 0.01 -9.90 -14.52
C GLU A 51 -1.43 -9.74 -15.05
N CYS A 52 -1.72 -8.56 -15.61
CA CYS A 52 -3.01 -8.27 -16.22
C CYS A 52 -3.27 -9.14 -17.46
N ASN A 53 -4.11 -10.15 -17.29
CA ASN A 53 -4.53 -11.10 -18.34
C ASN A 53 -5.95 -10.84 -18.87
N THR A 54 -6.55 -9.71 -18.51
CA THR A 54 -7.91 -9.35 -18.93
C THR A 54 -7.91 -8.58 -20.26
N PRO A 55 -8.89 -8.82 -21.14
CA PRO A 55 -8.97 -8.09 -22.40
C PRO A 55 -9.18 -6.59 -22.16
N LYS A 56 -8.59 -5.77 -23.03
CA LYS A 56 -8.71 -4.31 -22.96
C LYS A 56 -10.19 -3.90 -23.11
N PRO A 57 -10.80 -3.23 -22.11
CA PRO A 57 -12.18 -2.81 -22.19
C PRO A 57 -12.36 -1.64 -23.17
N SER A 58 -13.62 -1.41 -23.59
CA SER A 58 -13.98 -0.27 -24.43
C SER A 58 -13.62 1.06 -23.75
N SER A 59 -13.05 1.99 -24.52
CA SER A 59 -12.73 3.34 -24.05
C SER A 59 -13.97 4.16 -23.65
N ARG A 60 -15.17 3.76 -24.10
CA ARG A 60 -16.44 4.36 -23.68
C ARG A 60 -16.78 4.04 -22.21
N ASN A 61 -16.29 2.92 -21.68
CA ASN A 61 -16.44 2.56 -20.27
C ASN A 61 -15.27 3.16 -19.46
N VAL A 62 -15.32 4.48 -19.24
CA VAL A 62 -14.20 5.27 -18.69
C VAL A 62 -13.64 4.69 -17.38
N VAL A 63 -14.52 4.27 -16.46
CA VAL A 63 -14.12 3.71 -15.15
C VAL A 63 -13.37 2.39 -15.30
N GLU A 64 -13.94 1.44 -16.04
CA GLU A 64 -13.34 0.13 -16.24
C GLU A 64 -12.07 0.22 -17.08
N TYR A 65 -12.04 1.11 -18.06
CA TYR A 65 -10.84 1.44 -18.81
C TYR A 65 -9.73 2.01 -17.92
N ALA A 66 -10.06 2.92 -17.00
CA ALA A 66 -9.08 3.50 -16.08
C ALA A 66 -8.50 2.45 -15.12
N LYS A 67 -9.35 1.59 -14.55
CA LYS A 67 -8.94 0.45 -13.71
C LYS A 67 -8.03 -0.51 -14.48
N TRP A 68 -8.46 -0.96 -15.65
CA TRP A 68 -7.68 -1.85 -16.51
C TRP A 68 -6.32 -1.22 -16.86
N LYS A 69 -6.32 0.07 -17.24
CA LYS A 69 -5.10 0.80 -17.58
C LYS A 69 -4.15 0.90 -16.38
N ALA A 70 -4.66 1.12 -15.18
CA ALA A 70 -3.85 1.17 -13.97
C ALA A 70 -3.18 -0.18 -13.67
N TRP A 71 -3.94 -1.28 -13.74
CA TRP A 71 -3.38 -2.64 -13.57
C TRP A 71 -2.40 -3.01 -14.68
N TYR A 72 -2.74 -2.74 -15.94
CA TYR A 72 -1.89 -3.03 -17.09
C TYR A 72 -0.55 -2.28 -17.06
N ARG A 73 -0.51 -1.05 -16.51
CA ARG A 73 0.72 -0.26 -16.38
C ARG A 73 1.73 -0.87 -15.42
N VAL A 74 1.26 -1.52 -14.35
CA VAL A 74 2.11 -2.12 -13.31
C VAL A 74 2.41 -3.60 -13.54
N ARG A 75 1.99 -4.15 -14.69
CA ARG A 75 2.09 -5.58 -15.03
C ARG A 75 3.51 -6.18 -14.98
N HIS A 76 4.51 -5.32 -15.12
CA HIS A 76 5.93 -5.68 -15.13
C HIS A 76 6.50 -5.94 -13.73
N HIS A 77 5.79 -5.52 -12.67
CA HIS A 77 6.20 -5.81 -11.29
C HIS A 77 5.78 -7.22 -10.89
N SER A 78 6.64 -7.92 -10.16
CA SER A 78 6.24 -9.16 -9.49
C SER A 78 5.15 -8.91 -8.44
N CYS A 79 4.44 -9.96 -8.03
CA CYS A 79 3.45 -9.84 -6.95
C CYS A 79 4.07 -9.28 -5.67
N MET A 80 5.33 -9.64 -5.38
CA MET A 80 6.03 -9.17 -4.18
C MET A 80 6.42 -7.71 -4.25
N GLU A 81 6.92 -7.25 -5.40
CA GLU A 81 7.19 -5.83 -5.61
C GLU A 81 5.91 -5.01 -5.56
N ALA A 82 4.82 -5.48 -6.16
CA ALA A 82 3.54 -4.80 -6.12
C ALA A 82 3.00 -4.65 -4.69
N LYS A 83 3.15 -5.67 -3.82
CA LYS A 83 2.83 -5.57 -2.38
C LYS A 83 3.65 -4.48 -1.70
N ASN A 84 4.95 -4.45 -1.96
CA ASN A 84 5.84 -3.45 -1.37
C ASN A 84 5.50 -2.03 -1.86
N LEU A 85 5.25 -1.86 -3.16
CA LEU A 85 4.83 -0.58 -3.75
C LEU A 85 3.49 -0.09 -3.22
N TYR A 86 2.54 -0.99 -2.97
CA TYR A 86 1.27 -0.66 -2.31
C TYR A 86 1.50 -0.11 -0.90
N VAL A 87 2.34 -0.78 -0.11
CA VAL A 87 2.69 -0.35 1.25
C VAL A 87 3.39 1.01 1.23
N ASN A 88 4.36 1.21 0.32
CA ASN A 88 5.07 2.47 0.19
C ASN A 88 4.13 3.63 -0.18
N ALA A 89 3.21 3.42 -1.12
CA ALA A 89 2.22 4.43 -1.49
C ALA A 89 1.29 4.80 -0.31
N LEU A 90 0.96 3.84 0.56
CA LEU A 90 0.18 4.12 1.76
C LEU A 90 0.99 4.90 2.80
N VAL A 91 2.27 4.55 2.98
CA VAL A 91 3.18 5.30 3.87
C VAL A 91 3.32 6.75 3.41
N GLU A 92 3.53 6.98 2.11
CA GLU A 92 3.59 8.32 1.51
C GLU A 92 2.31 9.12 1.83
N LEU A 93 1.13 8.54 1.60
CA LEU A 93 -0.16 9.16 1.90
C LEU A 93 -0.30 9.55 3.37
N LEU A 94 0.05 8.66 4.29
CA LEU A 94 -0.05 8.90 5.74
C LEU A 94 0.94 9.97 6.22
N VAL A 95 2.17 9.94 5.71
CA VAL A 95 3.20 10.96 6.02
C VAL A 95 2.78 12.34 5.49
N GLU A 96 2.27 12.41 4.26
CA GLU A 96 1.76 13.66 3.70
C GLU A 96 0.60 14.22 4.52
N PHE A 97 -0.32 13.36 4.97
CA PHE A 97 -1.42 13.77 5.83
C PHE A 97 -0.94 14.34 7.17
N ILE A 98 -0.04 13.64 7.86
CA ILE A 98 0.55 14.07 9.14
C ILE A 98 1.24 15.43 9.00
N ASN A 99 1.99 15.64 7.91
CA ASN A 99 2.71 16.90 7.66
C ASN A 99 1.77 18.04 7.30
N ARG A 100 0.72 17.77 6.51
CA ARG A 100 -0.22 18.79 6.03
C ARG A 100 -1.25 19.18 7.08
N TYR A 101 -1.63 18.26 7.97
CA TYR A 101 -2.72 18.43 8.94
C TYR A 101 -2.32 18.05 10.38
N PRO A 102 -1.34 18.75 10.99
CA PRO A 102 -0.80 18.37 12.30
C PRO A 102 -1.80 18.43 13.47
N ASN A 103 -2.92 19.15 13.30
CA ASN A 103 -3.96 19.33 14.33
C ASN A 103 -5.28 18.61 13.98
N ASN A 104 -5.29 17.72 12.98
CA ASN A 104 -6.51 16.96 12.63
C ASN A 104 -6.78 15.86 13.66
N GLN A 105 -8.06 15.58 13.92
CA GLN A 105 -8.51 14.55 14.88
C GLN A 105 -7.97 13.13 14.57
N HIS A 106 -7.63 12.84 13.31
CA HIS A 106 -7.07 11.57 12.85
C HIS A 106 -5.55 11.56 12.73
N HIS A 107 -4.86 12.60 13.20
CA HIS A 107 -3.39 12.65 13.21
C HIS A 107 -2.78 11.46 13.96
N GLU A 108 -3.31 11.13 15.14
CA GLU A 108 -2.85 10.00 15.94
C GLU A 108 -3.17 8.66 15.28
N PHE A 109 -4.32 8.54 14.60
CA PHE A 109 -4.63 7.37 13.79
C PHE A 109 -3.57 7.15 12.70
N ALA A 110 -3.19 8.21 11.97
CA ALA A 110 -2.18 8.12 10.92
C ALA A 110 -0.79 7.72 11.46
N LYS A 111 -0.40 8.25 12.62
CA LYS A 111 0.86 7.86 13.30
C LYS A 111 0.84 6.39 13.73
N GLN A 112 -0.24 5.94 14.35
CA GLN A 112 -0.39 4.53 14.76
C GLN A 112 -0.38 3.60 13.55
N ALA A 113 -1.03 3.99 12.46
CA ALA A 113 -1.01 3.25 11.20
C ALA A 113 0.43 3.11 10.67
N LEU A 114 1.21 4.21 10.61
CA LEU A 114 2.63 4.17 10.22
C LEU A 114 3.46 3.26 11.13
N GLN A 115 3.34 3.42 12.44
CA GLN A 115 4.07 2.60 13.41
C GLN A 115 3.75 1.11 13.24
N SER A 116 2.49 0.75 12.98
CA SER A 116 2.08 -0.65 12.75
C SER A 116 2.69 -1.23 11.46
N LEU A 117 2.95 -0.40 10.45
CA LEU A 117 3.62 -0.80 9.22
C LEU A 117 5.13 -0.95 9.40
N GLU A 118 5.74 -0.23 10.34
CA GLU A 118 7.18 -0.25 10.66
C GLU A 118 7.57 -1.33 11.68
N PHE A 119 6.73 -1.62 12.67
CA PHE A 119 7.01 -2.65 13.69
C PHE A 119 7.23 -4.03 13.06
N ASN A 120 6.52 -4.32 11.97
CA ASN A 120 6.70 -5.53 11.16
C ASN A 120 8.00 -5.56 10.33
N ALA A 121 8.77 -4.45 10.27
CA ALA A 121 10.10 -4.40 9.68
C ALA A 121 11.23 -4.51 10.73
N ALA A 122 11.01 -4.02 11.96
CA ALA A 122 11.98 -4.07 13.05
C ALA A 122 12.25 -5.50 13.56
N THR A 123 11.23 -6.36 13.57
CA THR A 123 11.39 -7.81 13.86
C THR A 123 12.29 -8.54 12.85
N ALA A 124 12.62 -7.90 11.72
CA ALA A 124 13.59 -8.39 10.73
C ALA A 124 15.03 -7.92 11.02
N SER A 125 15.19 -6.71 11.55
CA SER A 125 16.50 -6.07 11.74
C SER A 125 17.21 -6.52 13.02
N GLU A 126 16.47 -6.95 14.04
CA GLU A 126 17.09 -7.49 15.26
C GLU A 126 17.89 -8.77 15.00
N SER A 127 17.74 -9.45 13.86
CA SER A 127 18.54 -10.64 13.52
C SER A 127 19.94 -10.33 12.97
N LYS A 128 20.27 -9.07 12.63
CA LYS A 128 21.59 -8.69 12.10
C LYS A 128 22.58 -8.23 13.19
N CYS A 129 22.10 -7.72 14.32
CA CYS A 129 22.96 -7.22 15.39
C CYS A 129 23.41 -8.30 16.41
N ILE A 130 22.86 -9.51 16.35
CA ILE A 130 23.23 -10.61 17.27
C ILE A 130 24.36 -11.49 16.70
N TYR A 131 24.73 -11.32 15.42
CA TYR A 131 25.82 -12.07 14.78
C TYR A 131 27.12 -11.26 14.58
N MET A 132 27.28 -10.14 15.29
CA MET A 132 28.54 -9.36 15.35
C MET A 132 29.02 -9.14 16.79
N ARG A 133 28.84 -10.13 17.66
CA ARG A 133 29.56 -10.23 18.92
C ARG A 133 29.97 -11.67 19.20
#